data_AF-A0A7J6SVM7-F1
#
_entry.id   AF-A0A7J6SVM7-F1
#
_cell.length_a   1.000
_cell.length_b   1.000
_cell.length_c   1.000
_cell.angle_alpha   90.00
_cell.angle_beta   90.00
_cell.angle_gamma   90.00
#
_symmetry.space_group_name_H-M   'P 1'
#
loop_
_entity.id
_entity.type
_entity.pdbx_description
1 polymer ?
#
loop_
_entity_poly.entity_id
_entity_poly.type
_entity_poly.pdbx_seq_one_letter_code
_entity_poly.pdbx_strand_id
1 'polypeptide(L)'
;IARDMKKKELLLKQGETQVAAAIIIPTAEDDAAFEESLTSKGTYFEDISKDDDCVIKFVKEILKGFNQCAVKLGERLKWWSTSYQPIISQDKDAFIRRYAKTERPLHVIGEDIQRYKRLQMDIQQQEFKVVVDFIDADFTHLMNELIKHCQQWHAKLTELLHQNAKEQLDSLLG
;
A
#
# COMPACT_ATOMS: atom_id res chain seq x y z
N ILE A 1 -32.61 -47.41 -14.29
CA ILE A 1 -31.99 -48.66 -14.81
C ILE A 1 -32.84 -49.90 -14.49
N ALA A 2 -32.84 -50.46 -13.27
CA ALA A 2 -33.54 -51.74 -12.99
C ALA A 2 -35.07 -51.71 -13.26
N ARG A 3 -35.74 -50.58 -13.00
CA ARG A 3 -37.16 -50.37 -13.30
C ARG A 3 -37.43 -50.25 -14.81
N ASP A 4 -36.52 -49.60 -15.54
CA ASP A 4 -36.64 -49.35 -16.98
C ASP A 4 -36.31 -50.61 -17.80
N MET A 5 -35.35 -51.42 -17.33
CA MET A 5 -35.05 -52.76 -17.86
C MET A 5 -36.29 -53.66 -17.76
N LYS A 6 -36.92 -53.71 -16.59
CA LYS A 6 -38.12 -54.51 -16.35
C LYS A 6 -39.32 -54.03 -17.17
N LYS A 7 -39.44 -52.72 -17.38
CA LYS A 7 -40.48 -52.12 -18.24
C LYS A 7 -40.25 -52.42 -19.71
N LYS A 8 -39.00 -52.36 -20.19
CA LYS A 8 -38.60 -52.71 -21.56
C LYS A 8 -38.89 -54.18 -21.87
N GLU A 9 -38.55 -55.09 -20.95
CA GLU A 9 -38.86 -56.52 -21.09
C GLU A 9 -40.36 -56.82 -21.12
N LEU A 10 -41.16 -56.10 -20.33
CA LEU A 10 -42.62 -56.25 -20.33
C LEU A 10 -43.24 -55.83 -21.67
N LEU A 11 -42.78 -54.70 -22.23
CA LEU A 11 -43.26 -54.17 -23.52
C LEU A 11 -42.85 -55.08 -24.69
N LEU A 12 -41.66 -55.68 -24.64
CA LEU A 12 -41.22 -56.71 -25.59
C LEU A 12 -42.11 -57.97 -25.54
N LYS A 13 -42.50 -58.42 -24.33
CA LYS A 13 -43.43 -59.55 -24.16
C LYS A 13 -44.86 -59.24 -24.63
N GLN A 14 -45.25 -57.98 -24.66
CA GLN A 14 -46.55 -57.51 -25.14
C GLN A 14 -46.59 -57.26 -26.66
N GLY A 15 -45.48 -57.46 -27.37
CA GLY A 15 -45.38 -57.26 -28.83
C GLY A 15 -45.21 -55.79 -29.25
N GLU A 16 -45.02 -54.88 -28.29
CA GLU A 16 -44.82 -53.44 -28.54
C GLU A 16 -43.34 -53.12 -28.77
N THR A 17 -42.74 -53.75 -29.78
CA THR A 17 -41.30 -53.71 -30.06
C THR A 17 -40.79 -52.30 -30.35
N GLN A 18 -41.62 -51.44 -30.98
CA GLN A 18 -41.26 -50.06 -31.27
C GLN A 18 -41.19 -49.19 -30.01
N VAL A 19 -42.09 -49.40 -29.05
CA VAL A 19 -42.14 -48.65 -27.78
C VAL A 19 -41.01 -49.11 -26.86
N ALA A 20 -40.70 -50.42 -26.86
CA ALA A 20 -39.56 -50.96 -26.12
C ALA A 20 -38.22 -50.45 -26.68
N ALA A 21 -38.10 -50.27 -28.00
CA ALA A 21 -36.89 -49.71 -28.64
C ALA A 21 -36.66 -48.24 -28.29
N ALA A 22 -37.72 -47.47 -28.05
CA ALA A 22 -37.63 -46.08 -27.61
C ALA A 22 -37.16 -45.90 -26.15
N ILE A 23 -37.15 -46.97 -25.34
CA ILE A 23 -36.58 -46.94 -24.00
C ILE A 23 -35.06 -47.08 -24.11
N ILE A 24 -34.39 -45.93 -24.04
CA ILE A 24 -32.94 -45.81 -23.95
C ILE A 24 -32.53 -46.07 -22.50
N ILE A 25 -31.76 -47.12 -22.28
CA ILE A 25 -31.19 -47.48 -20.98
C ILE A 25 -29.71 -47.20 -21.10
N PRO A 26 -29.16 -46.22 -20.34
CA PRO A 26 -27.73 -45.94 -20.35
C PRO A 26 -26.96 -47.23 -20.07
N THR A 27 -26.06 -47.59 -20.97
CA THR A 27 -25.17 -48.73 -20.82
C THR A 27 -23.92 -48.30 -20.03
N ALA A 28 -23.17 -49.26 -19.50
CA ALA A 28 -21.89 -48.97 -18.86
C ALA A 28 -20.89 -48.30 -19.84
N GLU A 29 -21.05 -48.51 -21.14
CA GLU A 29 -20.28 -47.84 -22.20
C GLU A 29 -20.72 -46.38 -22.37
N ASP A 30 -22.02 -46.08 -22.26
CA ASP A 30 -22.54 -44.70 -22.28
C ASP A 30 -22.11 -43.92 -21.03
N ASP A 31 -22.11 -44.57 -19.86
CA ASP A 31 -21.64 -43.98 -18.61
C ASP A 31 -20.12 -43.73 -18.65
N ALA A 32 -19.34 -44.67 -19.21
CA ALA A 32 -17.90 -44.51 -19.42
C ALA A 32 -17.58 -43.41 -20.44
N ALA A 33 -18.33 -43.31 -21.54
CA ALA A 33 -18.18 -42.23 -22.52
C ALA A 33 -18.54 -40.85 -21.95
N PHE A 34 -19.48 -40.80 -21.00
CA PHE A 34 -19.82 -39.57 -20.27
C PHE A 34 -18.73 -39.15 -19.28
N GLU A 35 -18.16 -40.09 -18.51
CA GLU A 35 -17.00 -39.84 -17.65
C GLU A 35 -15.75 -39.46 -18.45
N GLU A 36 -15.52 -40.11 -19.60
CA GLU A 36 -14.45 -39.76 -20.53
C GLU A 36 -14.67 -38.37 -21.11
N SER A 37 -15.90 -37.95 -21.40
CA SER A 37 -16.21 -36.58 -21.84
C SER A 37 -15.96 -35.52 -20.76
N LEU A 38 -16.21 -35.84 -19.50
CA LEU A 38 -15.95 -34.97 -18.34
C LEU A 38 -14.46 -34.85 -18.01
N THR A 39 -13.68 -35.88 -18.29
CA THR A 39 -12.22 -35.91 -18.07
C THR A 39 -11.42 -35.47 -19.31
N SER A 40 -12.02 -35.55 -20.50
CA SER A 40 -11.44 -35.13 -21.79
C SER A 40 -11.39 -33.61 -21.97
N LYS A 41 -12.29 -32.87 -21.31
CA LYS A 41 -12.20 -31.41 -21.24
C LYS A 41 -11.18 -31.07 -20.16
N GLY A 42 -9.97 -30.74 -20.59
CA GLY A 42 -8.90 -30.26 -19.72
C GLY A 42 -9.40 -29.19 -18.74
N THR A 43 -8.74 -29.08 -17.58
CA THR A 43 -9.16 -28.08 -16.60
C THR A 43 -8.96 -26.68 -17.15
N TYR A 44 -9.77 -25.70 -16.71
CA TYR A 44 -9.56 -24.29 -17.07
C TYR A 44 -8.14 -23.81 -16.77
N PHE A 45 -7.53 -24.36 -15.70
CA PHE A 45 -6.13 -24.10 -15.40
C PHE A 45 -5.20 -24.55 -16.54
N GLU A 46 -5.42 -25.74 -17.09
CA GLU A 46 -4.62 -26.28 -18.19
C GLU A 46 -4.74 -25.44 -19.46
N ASP A 47 -5.96 -25.03 -19.80
CA ASP A 47 -6.22 -24.17 -20.96
C ASP A 47 -5.56 -22.80 -20.80
N ILE A 48 -5.64 -22.19 -19.61
CA ILE A 48 -4.99 -20.90 -19.32
C ILE A 48 -3.46 -21.06 -19.30
N SER A 49 -2.94 -22.13 -18.72
CA SER A 49 -1.50 -22.35 -18.56
C SER A 49 -0.77 -22.63 -19.88
N LYS A 50 -1.48 -23.14 -20.89
CA LYS A 50 -0.95 -23.41 -22.23
C LYS A 50 -1.01 -22.19 -23.15
N ASP A 51 -1.79 -21.18 -22.78
CA ASP A 51 -1.86 -19.89 -23.48
C ASP A 51 -0.79 -18.94 -22.94
N ASP A 52 0.46 -19.17 -23.38
CA ASP A 52 1.62 -18.37 -23.00
C ASP A 52 1.39 -16.87 -23.29
N ASP A 53 0.72 -16.53 -24.39
CA ASP A 53 0.44 -15.13 -24.75
C ASP A 53 -0.52 -14.47 -23.76
N CYS A 54 -1.57 -15.17 -23.34
CA CYS A 54 -2.49 -14.72 -22.31
C CYS A 54 -1.79 -14.53 -20.96
N VAL A 55 -1.06 -15.56 -20.49
CA VAL A 55 -0.34 -15.51 -19.21
C VAL A 55 0.69 -14.38 -19.19
N ILE A 56 1.51 -14.29 -20.23
CA ILE A 56 2.55 -13.25 -20.35
C ILE A 56 1.90 -11.86 -20.37
N LYS A 57 0.78 -11.68 -21.08
CA LYS A 57 0.08 -10.39 -21.14
C LYS A 57 -0.40 -9.96 -19.75
N PHE A 58 -1.10 -10.83 -19.02
CA PHE A 58 -1.58 -10.49 -17.67
C PHE A 58 -0.45 -10.24 -16.69
N VAL A 59 0.62 -11.05 -16.72
CA VAL A 59 1.80 -10.84 -15.88
C VAL A 59 2.44 -9.49 -16.19
N LYS A 60 2.58 -9.11 -17.47
CA LYS A 60 3.09 -7.78 -17.86
C LYS A 60 2.21 -6.65 -17.32
N GLU A 61 0.89 -6.79 -17.40
CA GLU A 61 -0.04 -5.78 -16.89
C GLU A 61 0.02 -5.64 -15.37
N ILE A 62 0.10 -6.76 -14.64
CA ILE A 62 0.28 -6.78 -13.18
C ILE A 62 1.59 -6.11 -12.79
N LEU A 63 2.70 -6.48 -13.44
CA LEU A 63 4.01 -5.88 -13.18
C LEU A 63 4.02 -4.39 -13.52
N LYS A 64 3.33 -3.97 -14.57
CA LYS A 64 3.16 -2.55 -14.90
C LYS A 64 2.41 -1.81 -13.79
N GLY A 65 1.28 -2.35 -13.32
CA GLY A 65 0.51 -1.77 -12.21
C GLY A 65 1.33 -1.68 -10.92
N PHE A 66 2.07 -2.74 -10.59
CA PHE A 66 2.96 -2.76 -9.42
C PHE A 66 4.06 -1.70 -9.51
N ASN A 67 4.72 -1.58 -10.67
CA ASN A 67 5.73 -0.55 -10.90
C ASN A 67 5.13 0.87 -10.81
N GLN A 68 3.92 1.08 -11.30
CA GLN A 68 3.23 2.37 -11.18
C GLN A 68 2.97 2.73 -9.70
N CYS A 69 2.54 1.77 -8.89
CA CYS A 69 2.35 1.97 -7.45
C CYS A 69 3.67 2.36 -6.77
N ALA A 70 4.75 1.64 -7.09
CA ALA A 70 6.08 1.91 -6.53
C ALA A 70 6.58 3.31 -6.90
N VAL A 71 6.37 3.76 -8.15
CA VAL A 71 6.73 5.11 -8.60
C VAL A 71 5.95 6.17 -7.82
N LYS A 72 4.62 6.06 -7.74
CA LYS A 72 3.78 7.04 -7.02
C LYS A 72 4.13 7.10 -5.52
N LEU A 73 4.36 5.95 -4.89
CA LEU A 73 4.80 5.90 -3.49
C LEU A 73 6.18 6.54 -3.31
N GLY A 74 7.10 6.28 -4.24
CA GLY A 74 8.43 6.89 -4.26
C GLY A 74 8.38 8.41 -4.43
N GLU A 75 7.49 8.92 -5.29
CA GLU A 75 7.24 10.37 -5.45
C GLU A 75 6.72 11.00 -4.16
N ARG A 76 5.76 10.34 -3.48
CA ARG A 76 5.25 10.80 -2.18
C ARG A 76 6.36 10.87 -1.13
N LEU A 77 7.23 9.86 -1.06
CA LEU A 77 8.37 9.85 -0.14
C LEU A 77 9.41 10.92 -0.51
N LYS A 78 9.68 11.11 -1.80
CA LYS A 78 10.59 12.14 -2.30
C LYS A 78 10.09 13.54 -1.95
N TRP A 79 8.79 13.77 -2.02
CA TRP A 79 8.17 15.02 -1.58
C TRP A 79 8.45 15.29 -0.10
N TRP A 80 8.22 14.32 0.79
CA TRP A 80 8.55 14.45 2.21
C TRP A 80 10.03 14.76 2.43
N SER A 81 10.92 14.01 1.77
CA SER A 81 12.37 14.19 1.88
C SER A 81 12.81 15.59 1.43
N THR A 82 12.28 16.09 0.31
CA THR A 82 12.67 17.38 -0.27
C THR A 82 12.08 18.55 0.52
N SER A 83 10.80 18.48 0.90
CA SER A 83 10.10 19.57 1.59
C SER A 83 10.68 19.85 2.97
N TYR A 84 11.11 18.81 3.69
CA TYR A 84 11.59 18.93 5.07
C TYR A 84 13.11 18.78 5.20
N GLN A 85 13.83 18.58 4.08
CA GLN A 85 15.28 18.48 4.02
C GLN A 85 16.01 19.56 4.85
N PRO A 86 15.65 20.86 4.75
CA PRO A 86 16.40 21.93 5.43
C PRO A 86 16.43 21.79 6.96
N ILE A 87 15.43 21.15 7.55
CA ILE A 87 15.27 21.01 9.00
C ILE A 87 16.07 19.81 9.52
N ILE A 88 16.17 18.77 8.69
CA ILE A 88 16.77 17.47 9.01
C ILE A 88 18.27 17.50 8.75
N SER A 89 18.71 18.19 7.70
CA SER A 89 20.10 18.15 7.23
C SER A 89 21.05 19.06 8.01
N GLN A 90 20.50 20.05 8.70
CA GLN A 90 21.29 20.96 9.49
C GLN A 90 21.67 20.34 10.85
N ASP A 91 22.98 20.33 11.13
CA ASP A 91 23.49 20.08 12.48
C ASP A 91 23.05 21.24 13.38
N LYS A 92 22.11 20.92 14.27
CA LYS A 92 21.46 21.87 15.17
C LYS A 92 22.48 22.51 16.12
N ASP A 93 23.44 21.73 16.62
CA ASP A 93 24.43 22.22 17.56
C ASP A 93 25.46 23.12 16.87
N ALA A 94 25.92 22.71 15.69
CA ALA A 94 26.81 23.56 14.90
C ALA A 94 26.13 24.87 14.47
N PHE A 95 24.85 24.82 14.11
CA PHE A 95 24.07 26.00 13.80
C PHE A 95 23.97 26.93 15.01
N ILE A 96 23.54 26.42 16.17
CA ILE A 96 23.35 27.22 17.38
C ILE A 96 24.65 27.85 17.86
N ARG A 97 25.78 27.11 17.81
CA ARG A 97 27.11 27.68 18.13
C ARG A 97 27.48 28.85 17.22
N ARG A 98 27.12 28.79 15.92
CA ARG A 98 27.35 29.92 14.99
C ARG A 98 26.37 31.05 15.25
N TYR A 99 25.12 30.70 15.53
CA TYR A 99 24.05 31.64 15.81
C TYR A 99 24.35 32.50 17.05
N ALA A 100 24.92 31.90 18.10
CA ALA A 100 25.31 32.57 19.34
C ALA A 100 26.49 33.55 19.19
N LYS A 101 27.38 33.33 18.21
CA LYS A 101 28.57 34.19 18.00
C LYS A 101 28.26 35.54 17.37
N THR A 102 27.09 35.67 16.75
CA THR A 102 26.67 36.92 16.11
C THR A 102 25.57 37.52 16.96
N GLU A 103 25.78 38.73 17.42
CA GLU A 103 24.74 39.46 18.14
C GLU A 103 23.58 39.74 17.18
N ARG A 104 22.40 39.20 17.52
CA ARG A 104 21.18 39.32 16.71
C ARG A 104 20.12 40.05 17.51
N PRO A 105 19.36 40.96 16.90
CA PRO A 105 18.26 41.61 17.60
C PRO A 105 17.17 40.58 17.94
N LEU A 106 16.55 40.75 19.12
CA LEU A 106 15.58 39.80 19.68
C LEU A 106 14.42 39.47 18.71
N HIS A 107 13.97 40.43 17.91
CA HIS A 107 12.90 40.20 16.94
C HIS A 107 13.25 39.12 15.91
N VAL A 108 14.50 39.06 15.44
CA VAL A 108 14.97 38.04 14.48
C VAL A 108 14.92 36.65 15.12
N ILE A 109 15.36 36.54 16.37
CA ILE A 109 15.31 35.27 17.11
C ILE A 109 13.85 34.83 17.33
N GLY A 110 12.97 35.78 17.65
CA GLY A 110 11.53 35.55 17.75
C GLY A 110 10.92 35.07 16.43
N GLU A 111 11.28 35.66 15.29
CA GLU A 111 10.83 35.24 13.96
C GLU A 111 11.30 33.82 13.61
N ASP A 112 12.54 33.48 13.92
CA ASP A 112 13.09 32.13 13.72
C ASP A 112 12.35 31.09 14.56
N ILE A 113 12.04 31.40 15.82
CA ILE A 113 11.19 30.55 16.67
C ILE A 113 9.82 30.39 16.02
N GLN A 114 9.16 31.49 15.65
CA GLN A 114 7.82 31.42 15.03
C GLN A 114 7.82 30.62 13.73
N ARG A 115 8.89 30.67 12.94
CA ARG A 115 9.05 29.87 11.72
C ARG A 115 8.97 28.37 12.02
N TYR A 116 9.71 27.86 13.00
CA TYR A 116 9.64 26.45 13.37
C TYR A 116 8.29 26.05 13.99
N LYS A 117 7.58 27.01 14.60
CA LYS A 117 6.24 26.79 15.18
C LYS A 117 5.20 26.60 14.07
N ARG A 118 5.22 27.49 13.07
CA ARG A 118 4.39 27.36 11.86
C ARG A 118 4.67 26.04 11.14
N LEU A 119 5.94 25.71 10.94
CA LEU A 119 6.36 24.49 10.28
C LEU A 119 5.86 23.22 11.01
N GLN A 120 5.90 23.21 12.34
CA GLN A 120 5.33 22.12 13.13
C GLN A 120 3.82 21.99 12.91
N MET A 121 3.08 23.11 12.89
CA MET A 121 1.65 23.10 12.61
C MET A 121 1.36 22.60 11.19
N ASP A 122 2.14 23.04 10.21
CA ASP A 122 1.99 22.62 8.81
C ASP A 122 2.19 21.11 8.65
N ILE A 123 3.16 20.53 9.38
CA ILE A 123 3.40 19.07 9.41
C ILE A 123 2.22 18.34 10.05
N GLN A 124 1.70 18.84 11.17
CA GLN A 124 0.57 18.22 11.88
C GLN A 124 -0.74 18.21 11.07
N GLN A 125 -0.89 19.16 10.14
CA GLN A 125 -2.04 19.23 9.24
C GLN A 125 -1.92 18.33 8.01
N GLN A 126 -0.75 17.74 7.74
CA GLN A 126 -0.59 16.82 6.62
C GLN A 126 -1.30 15.49 6.89
N GLU A 127 -1.85 14.89 5.82
CA GLU A 127 -2.36 13.53 5.89
C GLU A 127 -1.22 12.53 6.13
N PHE A 128 -1.35 11.78 7.23
CA PHE A 128 -0.41 10.74 7.64
C PHE A 128 -0.74 9.37 7.04
N LYS A 129 -2.00 9.11 6.66
CA LYS A 129 -2.41 7.90 5.93
C LYS A 129 -2.82 8.28 4.52
N VAL A 130 -2.19 7.68 3.52
CA VAL A 130 -2.47 7.93 2.12
C VAL A 130 -2.64 6.61 1.40
N VAL A 131 -3.77 6.46 0.70
CA VAL A 131 -3.99 5.32 -0.19
C VAL A 131 -3.39 5.65 -1.56
N VAL A 132 -2.35 4.91 -1.94
CA VAL A 132 -1.70 4.99 -3.25
C VAL A 132 -2.09 3.77 -4.06
N ASP A 133 -3.07 3.92 -4.94
CA ASP A 133 -3.68 2.83 -5.72
C ASP A 133 -4.15 1.68 -4.83
N PHE A 134 -3.35 0.63 -4.68
CA PHE A 134 -3.65 -0.57 -3.88
C PHE A 134 -2.90 -0.62 -2.54
N ILE A 135 -2.06 0.38 -2.25
CA ILE A 135 -1.20 0.43 -1.06
C ILE A 135 -1.79 1.45 -0.07
N ASP A 136 -2.10 1.01 1.14
CA ASP A 136 -2.35 1.91 2.27
C ASP A 136 -1.01 2.23 2.96
N ALA A 137 -0.54 3.46 2.80
CA ALA A 137 0.75 3.91 3.34
C ALA A 137 0.54 4.77 4.59
N ASP A 138 1.19 4.39 5.69
CA ASP A 138 1.18 5.11 6.96
C ASP A 138 2.53 5.82 7.21
N PHE A 139 2.49 7.15 7.24
CA PHE A 139 3.62 8.05 7.48
C PHE A 139 3.65 8.61 8.91
N THR A 140 2.85 8.08 9.85
CA THR A 140 2.76 8.58 11.23
C THR A 140 4.12 8.68 11.91
N HIS A 141 4.96 7.67 11.76
CA HIS A 141 6.32 7.68 12.33
C HIS A 141 7.19 8.81 11.79
N LEU A 142 7.15 9.04 10.47
CA LEU A 142 7.88 10.12 9.83
C LEU A 142 7.39 11.49 10.32
N MET A 143 6.08 11.68 10.38
CA MET A 143 5.47 12.92 10.86
C MET A 143 5.88 13.23 12.30
N ASN A 144 5.84 12.23 13.18
CA ASN A 144 6.24 12.39 14.58
C ASN A 144 7.72 12.77 14.74
N GLU A 145 8.62 12.16 13.96
CA GLU A 145 10.05 12.50 14.04
C GLU A 145 10.32 13.91 13.49
N LEU A 146 9.60 14.36 12.45
CA LEU A 146 9.69 15.72 11.94
C LEU A 146 9.20 16.76 12.96
N ILE A 147 8.09 16.48 13.64
CA ILE A 147 7.57 17.32 14.73
C ILE A 147 8.61 17.42 15.84
N LYS A 148 9.22 16.30 16.24
CA LYS A 148 10.29 16.26 17.24
C LYS A 148 11.50 17.09 16.82
N HIS A 149 11.90 17.06 15.54
CA HIS A 149 12.95 17.94 15.05
C HIS A 149 12.59 19.43 15.16
N CYS A 150 11.34 19.81 14.90
CA CYS A 150 10.89 21.19 15.11
C CYS A 150 10.97 21.57 16.60
N GLN A 151 10.51 20.69 17.49
CA GLN A 151 10.59 20.92 18.95
C GLN A 151 12.04 21.08 19.44
N GLN A 152 12.98 20.30 18.89
CA GLN A 152 14.41 20.45 19.21
C GLN A 152 14.97 21.81 18.78
N TRP A 153 14.58 22.30 17.60
CA TRP A 153 14.97 23.64 17.14
C TRP A 153 14.44 24.73 18.07
N HIS A 154 13.16 24.65 18.44
CA HIS A 154 12.54 25.55 19.42
C HIS A 154 13.27 25.55 20.76
N ALA A 155 13.53 24.36 21.31
CA ALA A 155 14.18 24.21 22.60
C ALA A 155 15.56 24.87 22.58
N LYS A 156 16.39 24.60 21.55
CA LYS A 156 17.74 25.17 21.46
C LYS A 156 17.74 26.70 21.29
N LEU A 157 16.83 27.25 20.49
CA LEU A 157 16.73 28.72 20.34
C LEU A 157 16.25 29.39 21.63
N THR A 158 15.29 28.78 22.32
CA THR A 158 14.77 29.31 23.59
C THR A 158 15.82 29.20 24.70
N GLU A 159 16.57 28.11 24.75
CA GLU A 159 17.67 27.91 25.69
C GLU A 159 18.79 28.93 25.47
N LEU A 160 19.14 29.21 24.21
CA LEU A 160 20.11 30.27 23.89
C LEU A 160 19.63 31.64 24.38
N LEU A 161 18.34 31.98 24.20
CA LEU A 161 17.77 33.23 24.72
C LEU A 161 17.85 33.29 26.25
N HIS A 162 17.55 32.18 26.92
CA HIS A 162 17.63 32.10 28.37
C HIS A 162 19.06 32.29 28.88
N GLN A 163 20.05 31.67 28.23
CA GLN A 163 21.47 31.83 28.55
C GLN A 163 21.92 33.29 28.38
N ASN A 164 21.61 33.91 27.24
CA ASN A 164 21.96 35.31 26.99
C ASN A 164 21.32 36.26 28.02
N ALA A 165 20.04 36.05 28.36
CA ALA A 165 19.35 36.86 29.37
C ALA A 165 19.98 36.70 30.77
N LYS A 166 20.38 35.48 31.12
CA LYS A 166 21.06 35.19 32.38
C LYS A 166 22.44 35.85 32.43
N GLU A 167 23.24 35.75 31.37
CA GLU A 167 24.56 36.40 31.29
C GLU A 167 24.45 37.92 31.42
N GLN A 168 23.47 38.53 30.75
CA GLN A 168 23.19 39.96 30.88
C GLN A 168 22.81 40.33 32.32
N LEU A 169 21.92 39.57 32.96
CA LEU A 169 21.53 39.80 34.34
C LEU A 169 22.73 39.68 35.30
N ASP A 170 23.53 38.62 35.15
CA ASP A 170 24.71 38.38 35.98
C ASP A 170 25.74 39.52 35.83
N SER A 171 25.92 40.05 34.61
CA SER A 171 26.78 41.22 34.36
C SER A 171 26.29 42.54 34.96
N LEU A 172 24.99 42.66 35.24
CA LEU A 172 24.41 43.84 35.90
C LEU A 172 24.46 43.73 37.43
N LEU A 173 24.54 42.50 37.97
CA LEU A 173 24.55 42.21 39.40
C LEU A 173 25.97 42.06 39.98
N GLY A 174 26.98 41.78 39.15
CA GLY A 174 28.39 41.71 39.52
C GLY A 174 29.12 43.03 39.35
#